data_AF-A0A3R7B3S0-F1
#
_entry.id   AF-A0A3R7B3S0-F1
#
_cell.length_a   1.000
_cell.length_b   1.000
_cell.length_c   1.000
_cell.angle_alpha   90.00
_cell.angle_beta   90.00
_cell.angle_gamma   90.00
#
_symmetry.space_group_name_H-M   'P 1'
#
loop_
_entity.id
_entity.type
_entity.pdbx_description
1 polymer ?
#
loop_
_entity_poly.entity_id
_entity_poly.type
_entity_poly.pdbx_seq_one_letter_code
_entity_poly.pdbx_strand_id
1 'polypeptide(L)'
;MGFDLFDRWGRRRSGLIFSPVSVLYFMILFLGLLLLSPLLLATLRDLMIVGLGLPPELAVGFLLLSLFGSFFNVPLYEIVSREPILTFRRISFFGVTWNIPDVRIGTRKTLVTLNVGGALVPILISAYILGDLIPSREPSPLTTYLKFLIALVVVTLVVHRSSRPIRGLGIATPAFIPPLTTALITLVLFPLGPVSNPYLIAYAAGTLGTLLGADLLNFRRFADLGAPVVSIGGAGTFDGIYTTGLASVLLLLLLL
;
A
#
# COMPACT_ATOMS: atom_id res chain seq x y z
N MET A 1 -19.72 -6.27 20.42
CA MET A 1 -20.78 -6.12 19.41
C MET A 1 -20.17 -6.51 18.07
N GLY A 2 -20.64 -7.60 17.46
CA GLY A 2 -20.13 -8.05 16.17
C GLY A 2 -20.53 -7.08 15.08
N PHE A 3 -19.57 -6.69 14.24
CA PHE A 3 -19.87 -5.95 13.02
C PHE A 3 -20.56 -6.91 12.05
N ASP A 4 -21.89 -6.84 11.97
CA ASP A 4 -22.65 -7.55 10.94
C ASP A 4 -22.32 -6.91 9.58
N LEU A 5 -21.46 -7.58 8.82
CA LEU A 5 -20.99 -7.20 7.48
C LEU A 5 -22.06 -7.40 6.39
N PHE A 6 -23.24 -7.90 6.77
CA PHE A 6 -24.36 -8.22 5.91
C PHE A 6 -25.66 -7.68 6.51
N ASP A 7 -26.52 -7.10 5.68
CA ASP A 7 -27.92 -6.94 6.08
C ASP A 7 -28.62 -8.31 6.14
N ARG A 8 -29.79 -8.37 6.80
CA ARG A 8 -30.63 -9.58 7.02
C ARG A 8 -30.96 -10.40 5.75
N TRP A 9 -30.54 -9.94 4.58
CA TRP A 9 -30.80 -10.51 3.25
C TRP A 9 -29.54 -10.96 2.50
N GLY A 10 -28.36 -11.00 3.14
CA GLY A 10 -27.13 -11.54 2.52
C GLY A 10 -26.54 -10.69 1.38
N ARG A 11 -26.98 -9.43 1.23
CA ARG A 11 -26.38 -8.49 0.26
C ARG A 11 -25.10 -7.88 0.81
N ARG A 12 -24.05 -7.86 -0.02
CA ARG A 12 -22.78 -7.16 0.24
C ARG A 12 -23.07 -5.69 0.54
N ARG A 13 -22.62 -5.16 1.68
CA ARG A 13 -22.56 -3.71 1.88
C ARG A 13 -21.54 -3.14 0.91
N SER A 14 -22.03 -2.39 -0.08
CA SER A 14 -21.22 -1.65 -1.03
C SER A 14 -20.45 -0.55 -0.30
N GLY A 15 -19.13 -0.69 -0.23
CA GLY A 15 -18.22 0.29 0.39
C GLY A 15 -18.13 0.14 1.91
N LEU A 16 -17.15 -0.63 2.38
CA LEU A 16 -16.75 -0.56 3.78
C LEU A 16 -15.86 0.67 3.96
N ILE A 17 -16.47 1.76 4.40
CA ILE A 17 -15.74 2.93 4.90
C ILE A 17 -15.19 2.51 6.27
N PHE A 18 -13.97 1.96 6.26
CA PHE A 18 -13.21 1.65 7.47
C PHE A 18 -11.85 2.33 7.33
N SER A 19 -11.67 3.41 8.09
CA SER A 19 -10.36 4.02 8.28
C SER A 19 -10.02 3.89 9.76
N PRO A 20 -8.97 3.13 10.15
CA PRO A 20 -8.50 3.11 11.52
C PRO A 20 -7.84 4.43 11.94
N VAL A 21 -7.70 5.37 11.02
CA VAL A 21 -7.19 6.71 11.26
C VAL A 21 -8.34 7.66 11.57
N SER A 22 -8.22 8.44 12.64
CA SER A 22 -9.27 9.39 13.02
C SER A 22 -9.52 10.41 11.90
N VAL A 23 -10.79 10.76 11.67
CA VAL A 23 -11.18 11.78 10.69
C VAL A 23 -10.42 13.10 10.94
N LEU A 24 -10.16 13.42 12.21
CA LEU A 24 -9.36 14.57 12.60
C LEU A 24 -7.92 14.48 12.10
N TYR A 25 -7.24 13.35 12.28
CA TYR A 25 -5.86 13.18 11.81
C TYR A 25 -5.77 13.28 10.29
N PHE A 26 -6.73 12.69 9.58
CA PHE A 26 -6.83 12.89 8.13
C PHE A 26 -7.03 14.37 7.78
N MET A 27 -7.96 15.07 8.44
CA MET A 27 -8.25 16.47 8.12
C MET A 27 -7.01 17.34 8.30
N ILE A 28 -6.20 17.05 9.32
CA ILE A 28 -4.91 17.71 9.55
C ILE A 28 -3.96 17.43 8.39
N LEU A 29 -3.79 16.16 7.97
CA LEU A 29 -2.92 15.83 6.85
C LEU A 29 -3.40 16.46 5.53
N PHE A 30 -4.71 16.42 5.27
CA PHE A 30 -5.30 16.94 4.04
C PHE A 30 -5.19 18.44 3.97
N LEU A 31 -5.57 19.15 5.03
CA LEU A 31 -5.45 20.60 5.09
C LEU A 31 -3.98 21.03 5.08
N GLY A 32 -3.10 20.29 5.78
CA GLY A 32 -1.66 20.53 5.74
C GLY A 32 -1.09 20.39 4.33
N LEU A 33 -1.38 19.30 3.62
CA LEU A 33 -0.94 19.09 2.25
C LEU A 33 -1.54 20.13 1.28
N LEU A 34 -2.81 20.49 1.46
CA LEU A 34 -3.47 21.53 0.67
C LEU A 34 -2.80 22.90 0.85
N LEU A 35 -2.48 23.27 2.09
CA LEU A 35 -1.79 24.54 2.39
C LEU A 35 -0.33 24.54 1.93
N LEU A 36 0.35 23.39 1.95
CA LEU A 36 1.72 23.23 1.44
C LEU A 36 1.78 23.11 -0.09
N SER A 37 0.67 22.83 -0.75
CA SER A 37 0.63 22.60 -2.20
C SER A 37 1.20 23.76 -3.04
N PRO A 38 0.97 25.05 -2.75
CA PRO A 38 1.56 26.13 -3.53
C PRO A 38 3.08 26.18 -3.37
N LEU A 39 3.60 25.86 -2.18
CA LEU A 39 5.04 25.80 -1.94
C LEU A 39 5.67 24.62 -2.69
N LEU A 40 5.04 23.44 -2.69
CA LEU A 40 5.49 22.28 -3.46
C LEU A 40 5.51 22.58 -4.96
N LEU A 41 4.46 23.23 -5.47
CA LEU A 41 4.39 23.66 -6.87
C LEU A 41 5.48 24.69 -7.22
N ALA A 42 5.84 25.59 -6.31
CA ALA A 42 6.88 26.60 -6.56
C ALA A 42 8.30 26.00 -6.49
N THR A 43 8.55 25.09 -5.54
CA THR A 43 9.90 24.58 -5.23
C THR A 43 10.30 23.34 -6.01
N LEU A 44 9.35 22.45 -6.32
CA LEU A 44 9.61 21.19 -7.01
C LEU A 44 9.19 21.24 -8.48
N ARG A 45 8.84 22.41 -9.01
CA ARG A 45 8.32 22.59 -10.37
C ARG A 45 9.21 21.93 -11.42
N ASP A 46 10.45 22.38 -11.48
CA ASP A 46 11.39 21.98 -12.53
C ASP A 46 11.77 20.52 -12.36
N LEU A 47 11.81 20.03 -11.12
CA LEU A 47 11.98 18.62 -10.84
C LEU A 47 10.82 17.75 -11.34
N MET A 48 9.57 18.15 -11.09
CA MET A 48 8.42 17.36 -11.52
C MET A 48 8.31 17.29 -13.04
N ILE A 49 8.65 18.39 -13.71
CA ILE A 49 8.64 18.50 -15.19
C ILE A 49 9.80 17.72 -15.81
N VAL A 50 11.03 17.98 -15.36
CA VAL A 50 12.24 17.36 -15.96
C VAL A 50 12.42 15.93 -15.48
N GLY A 51 12.14 15.67 -14.21
CA GLY A 51 12.33 14.36 -13.60
C GLY A 51 11.20 13.39 -13.90
N LEU A 52 9.98 13.67 -13.46
CA LEU A 52 8.84 12.77 -13.66
C LEU A 52 8.15 12.92 -15.03
N GLY A 53 8.47 13.97 -15.79
CA GLY A 53 7.78 14.26 -17.04
C GLY A 53 6.32 14.68 -16.85
N LEU A 54 5.91 14.97 -15.61
CA LEU A 54 4.54 15.31 -15.27
C LEU A 54 4.38 16.82 -15.04
N PRO A 55 3.28 17.41 -15.50
CA PRO A 55 2.85 18.72 -15.01
C PRO A 55 2.82 18.72 -13.46
N PRO A 56 3.44 19.71 -12.80
CA PRO A 56 3.49 19.80 -11.34
C PRO A 56 2.10 19.76 -10.70
N GLU A 57 1.10 20.33 -11.37
CA GLU A 57 -0.29 20.36 -10.95
C GLU A 57 -0.88 18.95 -10.89
N LEU A 58 -0.52 18.08 -11.84
CA LEU A 58 -0.94 16.68 -11.85
C LEU A 58 -0.23 15.89 -10.74
N ALA A 59 1.06 16.13 -10.52
CA ALA A 59 1.81 15.46 -9.45
C ALA A 59 1.22 15.78 -8.06
N VAL A 60 0.94 17.05 -7.80
CA VAL A 60 0.27 17.51 -6.56
C VAL A 60 -1.17 17.02 -6.50
N GLY A 61 -1.89 17.02 -7.62
CA GLY A 61 -3.22 16.46 -7.73
C GLY A 61 -3.26 14.98 -7.35
N PHE A 62 -2.28 14.18 -7.79
CA PHE A 62 -2.16 12.77 -7.41
C PHE A 62 -1.85 12.58 -5.92
N LEU A 63 -1.05 13.45 -5.30
CA LEU A 63 -0.83 13.43 -3.86
C LEU A 63 -2.13 13.68 -3.08
N LEU A 64 -2.90 14.70 -3.47
CA LEU A 64 -4.19 15.01 -2.85
C LEU A 64 -5.23 13.91 -3.10
N LEU A 65 -5.28 13.37 -4.32
CA LEU A 65 -6.19 12.29 -4.69
C LEU A 65 -5.84 10.98 -3.96
N SER A 66 -4.55 10.67 -3.82
CA SER A 66 -4.08 9.51 -3.05
C SER A 66 -4.44 9.67 -1.58
N LEU A 67 -4.26 10.86 -1.00
CA LEU A 67 -4.66 11.11 0.37
C LEU A 67 -6.19 10.97 0.54
N PHE A 68 -6.99 11.67 -0.27
CA PHE A 68 -8.45 11.55 -0.21
C PHE A 68 -8.94 10.11 -0.46
N GLY A 69 -8.33 9.44 -1.44
CA GLY A 69 -8.59 8.04 -1.78
C GLY A 69 -8.25 7.07 -0.65
N SER A 70 -7.40 7.42 0.31
CA SER A 70 -6.99 6.48 1.36
C SER A 70 -8.13 6.09 2.31
N PHE A 71 -9.25 6.84 2.31
CA PHE A 71 -10.46 6.47 3.04
C PHE A 71 -11.26 5.35 2.41
N PHE A 72 -11.12 5.17 1.11
CA PHE A 72 -11.95 4.26 0.36
C PHE A 72 -11.22 2.94 0.19
N ASN A 73 -11.90 1.86 0.57
CA ASN A 73 -11.40 0.50 0.43
C ASN A 73 -12.35 -0.32 -0.45
N VAL A 74 -11.80 -0.94 -1.47
CA VAL A 74 -12.53 -1.80 -2.41
C VAL A 74 -12.45 -3.24 -1.90
N PRO A 75 -13.56 -3.92 -1.59
CA PRO A 75 -13.52 -5.31 -1.16
C PRO A 75 -13.09 -6.23 -2.31
N LEU A 76 -12.07 -7.05 -2.06
CA LEU A 76 -11.55 -8.00 -3.04
C LEU A 76 -12.14 -9.40 -2.82
N TYR A 77 -11.83 -10.02 -1.68
CA TYR A 77 -12.23 -11.40 -1.36
C TYR A 77 -12.26 -11.66 0.15
N GLU A 78 -12.87 -12.78 0.56
CA GLU A 78 -12.92 -13.22 1.96
C GLU A 78 -12.02 -14.44 2.17
N ILE A 79 -11.29 -14.44 3.29
CA ILE A 79 -10.53 -15.59 3.78
C ILE A 79 -11.30 -16.18 4.96
N VAL A 80 -11.50 -17.50 4.96
CA VAL A 80 -12.12 -18.22 6.08
C VAL A 80 -11.06 -19.04 6.79
N SER A 81 -10.75 -18.66 8.03
CA SER A 81 -9.79 -19.34 8.90
C SER A 81 -10.51 -20.11 9.99
N ARG A 82 -10.05 -21.33 10.29
CA ARG A 82 -10.53 -22.10 11.44
C ARG A 82 -9.59 -21.82 12.61
N GLU A 83 -10.10 -21.13 13.63
CA GLU A 83 -9.31 -20.73 14.80
C GLU A 83 -9.97 -21.28 16.08
N PRO A 84 -9.20 -21.67 17.10
CA PRO A 84 -9.74 -22.02 18.40
C PRO A 84 -10.35 -20.77 19.03
N ILE A 85 -11.66 -20.78 19.27
CA ILE A 85 -12.37 -19.73 19.99
C ILE A 85 -12.59 -20.21 21.42
N LEU A 86 -12.13 -19.41 22.39
CA LEU A 86 -12.46 -19.62 23.80
C LEU A 86 -13.94 -19.26 24.00
N THR A 87 -14.75 -20.28 24.23
CA THR A 87 -16.14 -20.12 24.65
C THR A 87 -16.25 -20.48 26.13
N PHE A 88 -17.19 -19.88 26.85
CA PHE A 88 -17.44 -20.24 28.24
C PHE A 88 -18.74 -21.00 28.31
N ARG A 89 -18.68 -22.28 28.69
CA ARG A 89 -19.87 -23.05 28.99
C ARG A 89 -20.31 -22.73 30.41
N ARG A 90 -21.48 -22.11 30.53
CA ARG A 90 -22.11 -21.86 31.83
C ARG A 90 -22.84 -23.12 32.27
N ILE A 91 -22.41 -23.72 33.36
CA ILE A 91 -23.11 -24.86 33.98
C ILE A 91 -23.59 -24.40 35.36
N SER A 92 -24.89 -24.51 35.63
CA SER A 92 -25.47 -24.24 36.94
C SER A 92 -25.82 -25.54 37.64
N PHE A 93 -25.31 -25.75 38.85
CA PHE A 93 -25.63 -26.90 39.68
C PHE A 93 -25.69 -26.45 41.16
N PHE A 94 -26.68 -26.90 41.93
CA PHE A 94 -26.89 -26.48 43.33
C PHE A 94 -26.88 -24.94 43.56
N GLY A 95 -27.45 -24.14 42.66
CA GLY A 95 -27.51 -22.67 42.81
C GLY A 95 -26.17 -21.94 42.58
N VAL A 96 -25.09 -22.67 42.28
CA VAL A 96 -23.79 -22.11 41.92
C VAL A 96 -23.60 -22.19 40.41
N THR A 97 -23.10 -21.10 39.82
CA THR A 97 -22.85 -21.00 38.39
C THR A 97 -21.35 -21.09 38.12
N TRP A 98 -20.90 -22.13 37.43
CA TRP A 98 -19.52 -22.28 36.99
C TRP A 98 -19.39 -21.88 35.52
N ASN A 99 -18.37 -21.09 35.21
CA ASN A 99 -17.95 -20.77 33.84
C ASN A 99 -16.76 -21.66 33.48
N ILE A 100 -17.02 -22.75 32.76
CA ILE A 100 -15.96 -23.66 32.31
C ILE A 100 -15.47 -23.19 30.94
N PRO A 101 -14.17 -22.88 30.77
CA PRO A 101 -13.61 -22.58 29.45
C PRO A 101 -13.70 -23.82 28.54
N ASP A 102 -14.42 -23.68 27.43
CA ASP A 102 -14.61 -24.67 26.37
C ASP A 102 -13.93 -24.14 25.09
N VAL A 103 -12.93 -24.86 24.59
CA VAL A 103 -12.21 -24.46 23.37
C VAL A 103 -12.90 -25.10 22.18
N ARG A 104 -13.64 -24.32 21.41
CA ARG A 104 -14.28 -24.79 20.17
C ARG A 104 -13.54 -24.29 18.95
N ILE A 105 -13.47 -25.11 17.90
CA ILE A 105 -13.01 -24.64 16.59
C ILE A 105 -14.14 -23.78 16.01
N GLY A 106 -13.92 -22.46 15.97
CA GLY A 106 -14.82 -21.55 15.30
C GLY A 106 -14.30 -21.15 13.92
N THR A 107 -15.18 -20.57 13.11
CA THR A 107 -14.80 -20.00 11.82
C THR A 107 -14.69 -18.50 11.96
N ARG A 108 -13.53 -17.97 11.56
CA ARG A 108 -13.29 -16.55 11.44
C ARG A 108 -13.30 -16.17 9.97
N LYS A 109 -13.98 -15.09 9.63
CA LYS A 109 -13.91 -14.47 8.32
C LYS A 109 -13.04 -13.23 8.37
N THR A 110 -12.11 -13.13 7.43
CA THR A 110 -11.25 -11.98 7.22
C THR A 110 -11.52 -11.42 5.84
N LEU A 111 -12.03 -10.19 5.75
CA LEU A 111 -12.25 -9.53 4.48
C LEU A 111 -10.95 -8.86 4.01
N VAL A 112 -10.49 -9.20 2.81
CA VAL A 112 -9.36 -8.54 2.15
C VAL A 112 -9.89 -7.43 1.25
N THR A 113 -9.31 -6.24 1.40
CA THR A 113 -9.68 -5.03 0.68
C THR A 113 -8.46 -4.40 0.01
N LEU A 114 -8.68 -3.57 -1.00
CA LEU A 114 -7.67 -2.77 -1.69
C LEU A 114 -7.93 -1.29 -1.41
N ASN A 115 -6.94 -0.61 -0.84
CA ASN A 115 -7.01 0.82 -0.57
C ASN A 115 -6.92 1.62 -1.87
N VAL A 116 -7.85 2.55 -2.08
CA VAL A 116 -7.87 3.36 -3.31
C VAL A 116 -6.64 4.29 -3.36
N GLY A 117 -6.37 5.00 -2.27
CA GLY A 117 -5.28 5.96 -2.21
C GLY A 117 -3.90 5.33 -2.16
N GLY A 118 -3.72 4.32 -1.30
CA GLY A 118 -2.44 3.71 -0.98
C GLY A 118 -2.02 2.58 -1.91
N ALA A 119 -2.95 1.95 -2.65
CA ALA A 119 -2.63 0.93 -3.65
C ALA A 119 -3.16 1.25 -5.05
N LEU A 120 -4.46 1.51 -5.22
CA LEU A 120 -5.04 1.63 -6.57
C LEU A 120 -4.46 2.81 -7.36
N VAL A 121 -4.43 4.01 -6.79
CA VAL A 121 -3.83 5.21 -7.41
C VAL A 121 -2.36 4.96 -7.78
N PRO A 122 -1.47 4.50 -6.87
CA PRO A 122 -0.08 4.17 -7.23
C PRO A 122 0.05 3.13 -8.36
N ILE A 123 -0.82 2.11 -8.38
CA ILE A 123 -0.83 1.10 -9.45
C ILE A 123 -1.20 1.76 -10.78
N LEU A 124 -2.21 2.64 -10.81
CA LEU A 124 -2.61 3.35 -12.02
C LEU A 124 -1.51 4.29 -12.52
N ILE A 125 -0.83 5.00 -11.64
CA ILE A 125 0.31 5.86 -12.01
C ILE A 125 1.46 4.99 -12.56
N SER A 126 1.76 3.86 -11.92
CA SER A 126 2.77 2.92 -12.42
C SER A 126 2.39 2.36 -13.79
N ALA A 127 1.12 2.03 -14.01
CA ALA A 127 0.61 1.57 -15.30
C ALA A 127 0.72 2.64 -16.38
N TYR A 128 0.45 3.91 -16.05
CA TYR A 128 0.65 5.04 -16.96
C TYR A 128 2.14 5.25 -17.31
N ILE A 129 3.03 5.15 -16.32
CA ILE A 129 4.48 5.22 -16.57
C ILE A 129 4.92 4.12 -17.54
N LEU A 130 4.53 2.87 -17.24
CA LEU A 130 4.93 1.71 -18.04
C LEU A 130 4.26 1.68 -19.42
N GLY A 131 3.02 2.15 -19.55
CA GLY A 131 2.23 2.05 -20.77
C GLY A 131 2.35 3.24 -21.72
N ASP A 132 2.64 4.43 -21.20
CA ASP A 132 2.63 5.68 -21.98
C ASP A 132 3.98 6.42 -21.90
N LEU A 133 4.48 6.70 -20.69
CA LEU A 133 5.68 7.54 -20.53
C LEU A 133 6.94 6.86 -21.05
N ILE A 134 7.17 5.58 -20.71
CA ILE A 134 8.36 4.86 -21.19
C ILE A 134 8.36 4.74 -22.72
N PRO A 135 7.29 4.27 -23.40
CA PRO A 135 7.27 4.20 -24.87
C PRO A 135 7.43 5.56 -25.56
N SER A 136 6.81 6.61 -25.02
CA SER A 136 6.70 7.90 -25.70
C SER A 136 7.88 8.83 -25.45
N ARG A 137 8.64 8.63 -24.36
CA ARG A 137 9.66 9.61 -23.92
C ARG A 137 11.06 9.05 -23.74
N GLU A 138 11.21 7.74 -23.52
CA GLU A 138 12.53 7.17 -23.33
C GLU A 138 13.24 6.95 -24.68
N PRO A 139 14.54 7.31 -24.81
CA PRO A 139 15.30 7.09 -26.03
C PRO A 139 15.40 5.60 -26.42
N SER A 140 15.36 4.70 -25.43
CA SER A 140 15.48 3.26 -25.59
C SER A 140 14.50 2.50 -24.71
N PRO A 141 13.18 2.46 -25.07
CA PRO A 141 12.14 1.91 -24.20
C PRO A 141 12.41 0.46 -23.76
N LEU A 142 12.92 -0.39 -24.66
CA LEU A 142 13.22 -1.79 -24.35
C LEU A 142 14.31 -1.94 -23.27
N THR A 143 15.34 -1.08 -23.30
CA THR A 143 16.37 -1.06 -22.27
C THR A 143 15.82 -0.52 -20.95
N THR A 144 14.98 0.52 -20.99
CA THR A 144 14.33 1.05 -19.78
C THR A 144 13.41 0.01 -19.13
N TYR A 145 12.66 -0.77 -19.90
CA TYR A 145 11.86 -1.89 -19.36
C TYR A 145 12.72 -2.97 -18.71
N LEU A 146 13.87 -3.31 -19.30
CA LEU A 146 14.78 -4.29 -18.71
C LEU A 146 15.33 -3.79 -17.37
N LYS A 147 15.76 -2.53 -17.30
CA LYS A 147 16.21 -1.89 -16.04
C LYS A 147 15.11 -1.85 -15.00
N PHE A 148 13.89 -1.48 -15.39
CA PHE A 148 12.71 -1.53 -14.53
C PHE A 148 12.47 -2.95 -14.00
N LEU A 149 12.52 -3.98 -14.85
CA LEU A 149 12.26 -5.36 -14.44
C LEU A 149 13.31 -5.86 -13.45
N ILE A 150 14.58 -5.54 -13.66
CA ILE A 150 15.66 -5.87 -12.72
C ILE A 150 15.41 -5.16 -11.38
N ALA A 151 15.14 -3.85 -11.39
CA ALA A 151 14.84 -3.09 -10.19
C ALA A 151 13.61 -3.67 -9.46
N LEU A 152 12.54 -3.99 -10.19
CA LEU A 152 11.31 -4.58 -9.65
C LEU A 152 11.60 -5.89 -8.91
N VAL A 153 12.36 -6.79 -9.52
CA VAL A 153 12.73 -8.07 -8.91
C VAL A 153 13.55 -7.86 -7.64
N VAL A 154 14.58 -7.00 -7.68
CA VAL A 154 15.42 -6.70 -6.52
C VAL A 154 14.60 -6.12 -5.37
N VAL A 155 13.81 -5.07 -5.64
CA VAL A 155 12.96 -4.42 -4.63
C VAL A 155 11.96 -5.42 -4.06
N THR A 156 11.28 -6.19 -4.90
CA THR A 156 10.32 -7.22 -4.47
C THR A 156 10.95 -8.22 -3.50
N LEU A 157 12.13 -8.74 -3.82
CA LEU A 157 12.82 -9.73 -2.99
C LEU A 157 13.27 -9.14 -1.64
N VAL A 158 13.82 -7.93 -1.64
CA VAL A 158 14.28 -7.24 -0.42
C VAL A 158 13.10 -6.87 0.48
N VAL A 159 12.03 -6.34 -0.10
CA VAL A 159 10.80 -6.00 0.64
C VAL A 159 10.18 -7.26 1.21
N HIS A 160 10.03 -8.32 0.42
CA HIS A 160 9.46 -9.57 0.89
C HIS A 160 10.24 -10.15 2.08
N ARG A 161 11.57 -10.15 2.02
CA ARG A 161 12.41 -10.63 3.12
C ARG A 161 12.40 -9.75 4.36
N SER A 162 12.21 -8.45 4.21
CA SER A 162 12.18 -7.52 5.34
C SER A 162 10.78 -7.37 5.98
N SER A 163 9.73 -7.74 5.25
CA SER A 163 8.34 -7.69 5.72
C SER A 163 8.03 -8.74 6.80
N ARG A 164 7.24 -8.37 7.81
CA ARG A 164 6.80 -9.26 8.89
C ARG A 164 5.29 -9.11 9.13
N PRO A 165 4.52 -10.22 9.25
CA PRO A 165 3.13 -10.15 9.67
C PRO A 165 3.05 -9.81 11.16
N ILE A 166 2.37 -8.71 11.50
CA ILE A 166 2.14 -8.26 12.88
C ILE A 166 0.63 -8.32 13.15
N ARG A 167 0.26 -9.14 14.15
CA ARG A 167 -1.15 -9.33 14.53
C ARG A 167 -1.80 -8.00 14.91
N GLY A 168 -3.00 -7.76 14.36
CA GLY A 168 -3.75 -6.52 14.57
C GLY A 168 -3.21 -5.28 13.86
N LEU A 169 -2.02 -5.33 13.23
CA LEU A 169 -1.44 -4.21 12.49
C LEU A 169 -1.40 -4.46 10.97
N GLY A 170 -1.20 -5.71 10.55
CA GLY A 170 -1.05 -6.07 9.13
C GLY A 170 0.36 -6.52 8.80
N ILE A 171 0.79 -6.34 7.56
CA ILE A 171 2.17 -6.63 7.15
C ILE A 171 2.99 -5.36 7.32
N ALA A 172 3.94 -5.39 8.25
CA ALA A 172 4.84 -4.28 8.50
C ALA A 172 6.16 -4.48 7.74
N THR A 173 6.60 -3.45 7.05
CA THR A 173 7.92 -3.37 6.42
C THR A 173 8.67 -2.16 7.01
N PRO A 174 9.97 -2.27 7.32
CA PRO A 174 10.74 -1.13 7.81
C PRO A 174 10.73 0.02 6.79
N ALA A 175 10.27 1.19 7.20
CA ALA A 175 9.89 2.29 6.29
C ALA A 175 10.99 2.73 5.32
N PHE A 176 12.27 2.67 5.73
CA PHE A 176 13.40 3.12 4.90
C PHE A 176 13.93 2.04 3.94
N ILE A 177 13.69 0.76 4.20
CA ILE A 177 14.27 -0.32 3.37
C ILE A 177 13.76 -0.25 1.92
N PRO A 178 12.45 -0.17 1.64
CA PRO A 178 11.98 -0.13 0.26
C PRO A 178 12.44 1.12 -0.52
N PRO A 179 12.32 2.37 0.01
CA PRO A 179 12.78 3.56 -0.70
C PRO A 179 14.28 3.56 -0.98
N LEU A 180 15.10 3.20 0.02
CA LEU A 180 16.56 3.16 -0.14
C LEU A 180 16.98 2.10 -1.15
N THR A 181 16.41 0.89 -1.05
CA THR A 181 16.71 -0.19 -1.99
C THR A 181 16.38 0.23 -3.42
N THR A 182 15.21 0.86 -3.60
CA THR A 182 14.75 1.36 -4.90
C THR A 182 15.68 2.44 -5.46
N ALA A 183 16.04 3.43 -4.64
CA ALA A 183 16.95 4.49 -5.07
C ALA A 183 18.34 3.95 -5.43
N LEU A 184 18.92 3.09 -4.58
CA LEU A 184 20.25 2.51 -4.80
C LEU A 184 20.31 1.62 -6.05
N ILE A 185 19.34 0.71 -6.24
CA ILE A 185 19.34 -0.14 -7.43
C ILE A 185 19.13 0.70 -8.69
N THR A 186 18.29 1.74 -8.62
CA THR A 186 18.06 2.62 -9.77
C THR A 186 19.30 3.44 -10.11
N LEU A 187 20.03 3.97 -9.12
CA LEU A 187 21.31 4.67 -9.32
C LEU A 187 22.34 3.80 -10.06
N VAL A 188 22.38 2.50 -9.74
CA VAL A 188 23.26 1.55 -10.42
C VAL A 188 22.81 1.26 -11.84
N LEU A 189 21.49 1.14 -12.08
CA LEU A 189 20.94 0.67 -13.36
C LEU A 189 20.75 1.78 -14.39
N PHE A 190 20.37 3.00 -14.00
CA PHE A 190 20.02 4.06 -14.95
C PHE A 190 21.14 4.44 -15.95
N PRO A 191 22.44 4.44 -15.58
CA PRO A 191 23.51 4.82 -16.50
C PRO A 191 24.06 3.64 -17.31
N LEU A 192 23.62 2.40 -17.06
CA LEU A 192 24.11 1.23 -17.79
C LEU A 192 23.52 1.19 -19.21
N GLY A 193 24.38 1.18 -20.22
CA GLY A 193 23.95 1.27 -21.62
C GLY A 193 23.37 2.67 -21.94
N PRO A 194 22.36 2.78 -22.82
CA PRO A 194 21.67 4.04 -23.05
C PRO A 194 21.08 4.59 -21.74
N VAL A 195 21.32 5.86 -21.44
CA VAL A 195 20.82 6.51 -20.23
C VAL A 195 19.29 6.52 -20.24
N SER A 196 18.70 6.02 -19.15
CA SER A 196 17.25 5.99 -18.94
C SER A 196 16.86 6.99 -17.86
N ASN A 197 15.62 7.48 -17.86
CA ASN A 197 15.15 8.36 -16.79
C ASN A 197 15.04 7.57 -15.45
N PRO A 198 15.83 7.94 -14.42
CA PRO A 198 15.87 7.20 -13.17
C PRO A 198 14.57 7.37 -12.36
N TYR A 199 13.88 8.51 -12.45
CA TYR A 199 12.69 8.77 -11.66
C TYR A 199 11.49 7.91 -12.08
N LEU A 200 11.35 7.64 -13.39
CA LEU A 200 10.32 6.72 -13.90
C LEU A 200 10.54 5.29 -13.40
N ILE A 201 11.79 4.81 -13.46
CA ILE A 201 12.17 3.48 -12.97
C ILE A 201 11.91 3.39 -11.47
N ALA A 202 12.37 4.37 -10.69
CA ALA A 202 12.26 4.35 -9.24
C ALA A 202 10.81 4.39 -8.76
N TYR A 203 9.98 5.26 -9.32
CA TYR A 203 8.57 5.31 -8.93
C TYR A 203 7.88 3.96 -9.22
N ALA A 204 7.98 3.46 -10.46
CA ALA A 204 7.29 2.25 -10.86
C ALA A 204 7.83 1.00 -10.13
N ALA A 205 9.15 0.82 -10.07
CA ALA A 205 9.76 -0.34 -9.42
C ALA A 205 9.60 -0.29 -7.90
N GLY A 206 9.70 0.89 -7.29
CA GLY A 206 9.50 1.07 -5.85
C GLY A 206 8.07 0.77 -5.43
N THR A 207 7.08 1.34 -6.14
CA THR A 207 5.66 1.12 -5.86
C THR A 207 5.25 -0.33 -6.12
N LEU A 208 5.47 -0.85 -7.33
CA LEU A 208 5.06 -2.22 -7.68
C LEU A 208 5.88 -3.27 -6.94
N GLY A 209 7.17 -3.03 -6.72
CA GLY A 209 8.04 -3.94 -5.98
C GLY A 209 7.65 -4.03 -4.50
N THR A 210 7.23 -2.90 -3.90
CA THR A 210 6.71 -2.91 -2.53
C THR A 210 5.37 -3.62 -2.43
N LEU A 211 4.46 -3.37 -3.37
CA LEU A 211 3.17 -4.08 -3.43
C LEU A 211 3.36 -5.60 -3.59
N LEU A 212 4.23 -6.01 -4.52
CA LEU A 212 4.52 -7.42 -4.75
C LEU A 212 5.18 -8.05 -3.52
N GLY A 213 6.22 -7.41 -2.99
CA GLY A 213 7.03 -7.95 -1.91
C GLY A 213 6.31 -8.00 -0.57
N ALA A 214 5.69 -6.88 -0.17
CA ALA A 214 5.04 -6.74 1.12
C ALA A 214 3.70 -7.48 1.14
N ASP A 215 2.83 -7.24 0.17
CA ASP A 215 1.45 -7.72 0.23
C ASP A 215 1.25 -9.01 -0.57
N LEU A 216 1.53 -8.99 -1.89
CA LEU A 216 1.14 -10.11 -2.76
C LEU A 216 1.91 -11.39 -2.48
N LEU A 217 3.20 -11.35 -2.19
CA LEU A 217 3.98 -12.55 -1.84
C LEU A 217 3.69 -13.07 -0.42
N ASN A 218 3.07 -12.26 0.43
CA ASN A 218 2.69 -12.65 1.80
C ASN A 218 1.20 -12.95 1.97
N PHE A 219 0.40 -12.95 0.89
CA PHE A 219 -1.06 -13.09 0.96
C PHE A 219 -1.55 -14.28 1.81
N ARG A 220 -0.80 -15.39 1.83
CA ARG A 220 -1.13 -16.58 2.63
C ARG A 220 -1.12 -16.31 4.14
N ARG A 221 -0.31 -15.34 4.57
CA ARG A 221 -0.16 -14.92 5.98
C ARG A 221 -1.27 -13.98 6.44
N PHE A 222 -2.15 -13.53 5.54
CA PHE A 222 -3.30 -12.70 5.91
C PHE A 222 -4.26 -13.42 6.88
N ALA A 223 -4.37 -14.74 6.76
CA ALA A 223 -5.11 -15.57 7.70
C ALA A 223 -4.55 -15.49 9.13
N ASP A 224 -3.22 -15.36 9.26
CA ASP A 224 -2.51 -15.42 10.54
C ASP A 224 -2.53 -14.08 11.30
N LEU A 225 -2.91 -12.99 10.61
CA LEU A 225 -2.96 -11.63 11.18
C LEU A 225 -4.02 -11.51 12.27
N GLY A 226 -5.02 -12.38 12.23
CA GLY A 226 -6.09 -12.37 13.21
C GLY A 226 -6.83 -11.02 13.24
N ALA A 227 -7.07 -10.40 12.08
CA ALA A 227 -7.87 -9.19 11.91
C ALA A 227 -9.17 -9.51 11.14
N PRO A 228 -10.32 -8.86 11.44
CA PRO A 228 -11.57 -9.06 10.68
C PRO A 228 -11.51 -8.46 9.27
N VAL A 229 -10.65 -7.46 9.07
CA VAL A 229 -10.40 -6.80 7.79
C VAL A 229 -8.90 -6.65 7.61
N VAL A 230 -8.41 -6.91 6.40
CA VAL A 230 -7.03 -6.66 5.95
C VAL A 230 -7.12 -5.74 4.73
N SER A 231 -6.35 -4.66 4.73
CA SER A 231 -6.30 -3.70 3.63
C SER A 231 -4.92 -3.68 2.98
N ILE A 232 -4.87 -4.07 1.71
CA ILE A 232 -3.70 -3.94 0.82
C ILE A 232 -3.58 -2.46 0.45
N GLY A 233 -2.40 -1.85 0.56
CA GLY A 233 -2.30 -0.41 0.41
C GLY A 233 -2.64 0.37 1.67
N GLY A 234 -2.53 -0.26 2.84
CA GLY A 234 -2.65 0.38 4.15
C GLY A 234 -4.08 0.66 4.60
N ALA A 235 -4.20 1.16 5.83
CA ALA A 235 -5.47 1.34 6.50
C ALA A 235 -5.65 2.83 6.88
N GLY A 236 -5.95 3.68 5.89
CA GLY A 236 -6.42 5.05 6.13
C GLY A 236 -5.39 6.19 6.02
N THR A 237 -4.09 5.90 5.97
CA THR A 237 -3.00 6.89 5.67
C THR A 237 -2.04 6.35 4.64
N PHE A 238 -1.25 7.22 3.99
CA PHE A 238 -0.29 6.83 2.94
C PHE A 238 0.47 5.56 3.31
N ASP A 239 0.31 4.52 2.49
CA ASP A 239 0.93 3.22 2.74
C ASP A 239 2.36 3.15 2.23
N GLY A 240 3.10 2.14 2.68
CA GLY A 240 4.44 1.80 2.21
C GLY A 240 4.52 1.74 0.69
N ILE A 241 3.46 1.27 0.00
CA ILE A 241 3.41 1.18 -1.47
C ILE A 241 3.54 2.56 -2.14
N TYR A 242 2.68 3.51 -1.75
CA TYR A 242 2.69 4.85 -2.33
C TYR A 242 3.91 5.67 -1.88
N THR A 243 4.19 5.63 -0.58
CA THR A 243 5.31 6.38 0.01
C THR A 243 6.65 5.91 -0.52
N THR A 244 6.82 4.62 -0.85
CA THR A 244 8.06 4.12 -1.43
C THR A 244 8.35 4.71 -2.81
N GLY A 245 7.35 4.73 -3.69
CA GLY A 245 7.52 5.31 -5.03
C GLY A 245 7.96 6.77 -4.94
N LEU A 246 7.24 7.57 -4.14
CA LEU A 246 7.57 8.98 -3.95
C LEU A 246 8.91 9.21 -3.24
N ALA A 247 9.14 8.52 -2.13
CA ALA A 247 10.36 8.68 -1.34
C ALA A 247 11.60 8.26 -2.14
N SER A 248 11.51 7.22 -2.98
CA SER A 248 12.63 6.83 -3.85
C SER A 248 12.96 7.90 -4.90
N VAL A 249 11.94 8.54 -5.49
CA VAL A 249 12.13 9.68 -6.41
C VAL A 249 12.76 10.87 -5.67
N LEU A 250 12.29 11.19 -4.46
CA LEU A 250 12.88 12.25 -3.63
C LEU A 250 14.33 11.92 -3.22
N LEU A 251 14.65 10.66 -2.93
CA LEU A 251 16.02 10.25 -2.65
C LEU A 251 16.91 10.39 -3.87
N LEU A 252 16.43 10.01 -5.06
CA LEU A 252 17.18 10.21 -6.30
C LEU A 252 17.40 11.68 -6.63
N LEU A 253 16.41 12.54 -6.36
CA LEU A 253 16.58 14.00 -6.46
C LEU A 253 17.77 14.48 -5.63
N LEU A 254 17.91 13.97 -4.41
CA LEU A 254 18.96 14.43 -3.49
C LEU A 254 20.33 13.87 -3.86
N LEU A 255 20.40 12.81 -4.66
CA LEU A 255 21.62 12.08 -4.99
C LEU A 255 22.15 12.36 -6.41
N LEU A 256 21.37 13.03 -7.26
CA LEU A 256 21.70 13.39 -8.65
C LEU A 256 21.72 14.91 -8.81
#